data_AF-A0A831QDZ9-F1
#
_entry.id   AF-A0A831QDZ9-F1
#
_cell.length_a   1.000
_cell.length_b   1.000
_cell.length_c   1.000
_cell.angle_alpha   90.00
_cell.angle_beta   90.00
_cell.angle_gamma   90.00
#
_symmetry.space_group_name_H-M   'P 1'
#
loop_
_entity.id
_entity.type
_entity.pdbx_description
1 polymer ?
#
loop_
_entity_poly.entity_id
_entity_poly.type
_entity_poly.pdbx_seq_one_letter_code
_entity_poly.pdbx_strand_id
1 'polypeptide(L)'
;MRRLPNILTLLRIILVPAFVWSFSRVNIDRTSGYIGLGLFVFMSLTDFFDGYLARKHNWVSDFGKIWDPFADKLLVYSALFLLAWLGRFPLWVVLILLVREIYVTLHRDTALRKKVVIAAVWSGKIKTVVQLSAIIAGMVNILAFERLGRLDIYLLYAAMILTIYSGVDYYIKNRTIVTGREFFDQVSRFFLSLFYIGQIKQAPGTCGSLAAAILWFFWGVFHVGTLAWILPFLFIAGLLLSNRSKALFGREDASSIVMDEFVAQFIPLFLAGRNLWLVGASFLIFRAFDIWKPFPVSLFDKMKNGAGIMLDDMAAGVMSGAVIFVLKQLINFA
;
A
#
# COMPACT_ATOMS: atom_id res chain seq x y z
N MET A 1 -21.43 -17.32 10.52
CA MET A 1 -20.12 -18.01 10.45
C MET A 1 -19.32 -17.71 9.17
N ARG A 2 -19.92 -17.58 7.98
CA ARG A 2 -19.21 -17.26 6.70
C ARG A 2 -18.41 -15.94 6.66
N ARG A 3 -18.55 -15.05 7.65
CA ARG A 3 -17.86 -13.75 7.73
C ARG A 3 -16.60 -13.78 8.60
N LEU A 4 -16.33 -14.89 9.28
CA LEU A 4 -15.24 -14.97 10.25
C LEU A 4 -13.85 -14.75 9.61
N PRO A 5 -13.52 -15.35 8.44
CA PRO A 5 -12.27 -15.04 7.74
C PRO A 5 -12.14 -13.55 7.40
N ASN A 6 -13.18 -12.95 6.82
CA ASN A 6 -13.17 -11.55 6.43
C ASN A 6 -12.99 -10.59 7.62
N ILE A 7 -13.57 -10.92 8.78
CA ILE A 7 -13.41 -10.13 10.01
C ILE A 7 -11.96 -10.21 10.50
N LEU A 8 -11.33 -11.39 10.44
CA LEU A 8 -9.92 -11.57 10.82
C LEU A 8 -8.99 -10.78 9.90
N THR A 9 -9.24 -10.76 8.59
CA THR A 9 -8.50 -9.96 7.62
C THR A 9 -8.63 -8.46 7.89
N LEU A 10 -9.85 -7.96 8.11
CA LEU A 10 -10.08 -6.55 8.47
C LEU A 10 -9.40 -6.18 9.78
N LEU A 11 -9.49 -7.05 10.79
CA LEU A 11 -8.82 -6.88 12.06
C LEU A 11 -7.30 -6.80 11.88
N ARG A 12 -6.70 -7.63 11.02
CA ARG A 12 -5.27 -7.56 10.67
C ARG A 12 -4.90 -6.20 10.10
N ILE A 13 -5.66 -5.70 9.12
CA ILE A 13 -5.41 -4.39 8.51
C ILE A 13 -5.45 -3.27 9.56
N ILE A 14 -6.41 -3.31 10.48
CA ILE A 14 -6.56 -2.32 11.57
C ILE A 14 -5.45 -2.45 12.62
N LEU A 15 -4.98 -3.67 12.92
CA LEU A 15 -3.95 -3.92 13.92
C LEU A 15 -2.52 -3.65 13.42
N VAL A 16 -2.26 -3.64 12.11
CA VAL A 16 -0.92 -3.32 11.56
C VAL A 16 -0.40 -1.96 12.04
N PRO A 17 -1.16 -0.85 11.96
CA PRO A 17 -0.74 0.44 12.54
C PRO A 17 -0.42 0.37 14.03
N ALA A 18 -1.25 -0.35 14.82
CA ALA A 18 -1.02 -0.53 16.25
C ALA A 18 0.29 -1.30 16.51
N PHE A 19 0.57 -2.35 15.73
CA PHE A 19 1.83 -3.09 15.77
C PHE A 19 3.03 -2.18 15.47
N VAL A 20 2.98 -1.42 14.37
CA VAL A 20 4.07 -0.51 13.97
C VAL A 20 4.30 0.55 15.05
N TRP A 21 3.23 1.14 15.58
CA TRP A 21 3.31 2.13 16.64
C TRP A 21 3.93 1.56 17.92
N SER A 22 3.49 0.37 18.34
CA SER A 22 4.00 -0.30 19.54
C SER A 22 5.51 -0.54 19.47
N PHE A 23 6.00 -0.99 18.31
CA PHE A 23 7.41 -1.29 18.12
C PHE A 23 8.26 -0.03 17.83
N SER A 24 7.67 1.03 17.27
CA SER A 24 8.37 2.33 17.09
C SER A 24 8.81 2.97 18.41
N ARG A 25 8.15 2.63 19.52
CA ARG A 25 8.47 3.13 20.87
C ARG A 25 9.38 2.20 21.67
N VAL A 26 9.93 1.15 21.06
CA VAL A 26 10.72 0.12 21.77
C VAL A 26 11.95 0.68 22.49
N ASN A 27 12.55 1.75 21.97
CA ASN A 27 13.69 2.43 22.61
C ASN A 27 13.31 3.19 23.89
N ILE A 28 12.02 3.44 24.10
CA ILE A 28 11.47 4.16 25.25
C ILE A 28 10.92 3.18 26.29
N ASP A 29 10.14 2.18 25.85
CA ASP A 29 9.54 1.17 26.72
C ASP A 29 9.63 -0.22 26.08
N ARG A 30 10.22 -1.18 26.80
CA ARG A 30 10.31 -2.57 26.31
C ARG A 30 8.98 -3.29 26.31
N THR A 31 8.05 -2.88 27.17
CA THR A 31 6.71 -3.48 27.26
C THR A 31 5.99 -3.31 25.93
N SER A 32 6.07 -2.11 25.33
CA SER A 32 5.55 -1.84 23.99
C SER A 32 6.20 -2.74 22.91
N GLY A 33 7.48 -3.06 23.07
CA GLY A 33 8.19 -3.99 22.20
C GLY A 33 7.63 -5.42 22.24
N TYR A 34 7.41 -5.97 23.44
CA TYR A 34 6.80 -7.30 23.62
C TYR A 34 5.35 -7.34 23.16
N ILE A 35 4.57 -6.27 23.38
CA ILE A 35 3.21 -6.13 22.83
C ILE A 35 3.26 -6.18 21.30
N GLY A 36 4.20 -5.45 20.67
CA GLY A 36 4.38 -5.47 19.22
C GLY A 36 4.71 -6.87 18.68
N LEU A 37 5.64 -7.58 19.33
CA LEU A 37 5.96 -8.97 18.97
C LEU A 37 4.72 -9.87 19.11
N GLY A 38 3.97 -9.74 20.21
CA GLY A 38 2.73 -10.49 20.44
C GLY A 38 1.68 -10.22 19.36
N LEU A 39 1.47 -8.96 18.98
CA LEU A 39 0.56 -8.55 17.91
C LEU A 39 0.98 -9.16 16.56
N PHE A 40 2.27 -9.11 16.22
CA PHE A 40 2.78 -9.68 14.96
C PHE A 40 2.56 -11.19 14.89
N VAL A 41 2.90 -11.92 15.95
CA VAL A 41 2.71 -13.38 16.04
C VAL A 41 1.23 -13.72 15.99
N PHE A 42 0.39 -13.01 16.75
CA PHE A 42 -1.06 -13.19 16.74
C PHE A 42 -1.63 -13.01 15.34
N MET A 43 -1.33 -11.90 14.66
CA MET A 43 -1.80 -11.63 13.31
C MET A 43 -1.32 -12.67 12.29
N SER A 44 -0.05 -13.11 12.38
CA SER A 44 0.51 -14.14 11.49
C SER A 44 -0.12 -15.51 11.70
N LEU A 45 -0.47 -15.86 12.95
CA LEU A 45 -1.17 -17.10 13.25
C LEU A 45 -2.63 -17.06 12.80
N THR A 46 -3.32 -15.92 12.94
CA THR A 46 -4.71 -15.80 12.48
C THR A 46 -4.85 -16.03 10.98
N ASP A 47 -3.85 -15.66 10.18
CA ASP A 47 -3.80 -15.95 8.73
C ASP A 47 -3.74 -17.45 8.42
N PHE A 48 -2.89 -18.17 9.15
CA PHE A 48 -2.82 -19.61 8.98
C PHE A 48 -4.17 -20.27 9.31
N PHE A 49 -4.84 -19.79 10.36
CA PHE A 49 -6.14 -20.31 10.79
C PHE A 49 -7.28 -19.91 9.85
N ASP A 50 -7.38 -18.67 9.39
CA ASP A 50 -8.45 -18.23 8.49
C ASP A 50 -8.41 -19.00 7.16
N GLY A 51 -7.21 -19.22 6.60
CA GLY A 51 -7.00 -20.01 5.38
C GLY A 51 -7.24 -21.50 5.60
N TYR A 52 -7.00 -22.03 6.80
CA TYR A 52 -7.37 -23.40 7.16
C TYR A 52 -8.88 -23.55 7.27
N LEU A 53 -9.56 -22.66 8.00
CA LEU A 53 -11.01 -22.65 8.20
C LEU A 53 -11.76 -22.46 6.86
N ALA A 54 -11.30 -21.54 6.02
CA ALA A 54 -11.90 -21.28 4.71
C ALA A 54 -11.83 -22.50 3.79
N ARG A 55 -10.69 -23.21 3.76
CA ARG A 55 -10.51 -24.45 2.98
C ARG A 55 -11.32 -25.61 3.54
N LYS A 56 -11.38 -25.76 4.87
CA LYS A 56 -12.13 -26.85 5.53
C LYS A 56 -13.64 -26.71 5.33
N HIS A 57 -14.16 -25.49 5.32
CA HIS A 57 -15.60 -25.23 5.26
C HIS A 57 -16.09 -24.67 3.91
N ASN A 58 -15.23 -24.60 2.88
CA ASN A 58 -15.51 -24.01 1.56
C ASN A 58 -16.11 -22.59 1.65
N TRP A 59 -15.67 -21.79 2.62
CA TRP A 59 -16.12 -20.41 2.81
C TRP A 59 -15.32 -19.46 1.92
N VAL A 60 -15.62 -19.51 0.62
CA VAL A 60 -15.01 -18.61 -0.36
C VAL A 60 -15.87 -17.35 -0.46
N SER A 61 -15.31 -16.19 -0.13
CA SER A 61 -15.96 -14.88 -0.32
C SER A 61 -15.18 -14.03 -1.32
N ASP A 62 -15.88 -13.19 -2.09
CA ASP A 62 -15.21 -12.30 -3.06
C ASP A 62 -14.37 -11.21 -2.38
N PHE A 63 -14.76 -10.83 -1.15
CA PHE A 63 -13.98 -9.94 -0.30
C PHE A 63 -12.63 -10.58 0.08
N GLY A 64 -12.64 -11.79 0.65
CA GLY A 64 -11.40 -12.46 1.09
C GLY A 64 -10.41 -12.71 -0.05
N LYS A 65 -10.91 -13.05 -1.25
CA LYS A 65 -10.06 -13.21 -2.45
C LYS A 65 -9.16 -12.00 -2.76
N ILE A 66 -9.61 -10.79 -2.42
CA ILE A 66 -8.90 -9.55 -2.71
C ILE A 66 -8.13 -9.07 -1.47
N TRP A 67 -8.77 -9.08 -0.31
CA TRP A 67 -8.24 -8.46 0.90
C TRP A 67 -7.26 -9.34 1.67
N ASP A 68 -7.40 -10.66 1.65
CA ASP A 68 -6.49 -11.56 2.39
C ASP A 68 -5.05 -11.46 1.82
N PRO A 69 -4.83 -11.58 0.49
CA PRO A 69 -3.49 -11.44 -0.08
C PRO A 69 -2.88 -10.05 0.10
N PHE A 70 -3.70 -9.02 0.28
CA PHE A 70 -3.25 -7.66 0.57
C PHE A 70 -2.83 -7.51 2.03
N ALA A 71 -3.66 -7.97 2.96
CA ALA A 71 -3.39 -7.89 4.40
C ALA A 71 -2.13 -8.66 4.80
N ASP A 72 -1.87 -9.81 4.17
CA ASP A 72 -0.65 -10.60 4.38
C ASP A 72 0.61 -9.82 4.03
N LYS A 73 0.62 -9.25 2.83
CA LYS A 73 1.76 -8.46 2.35
C LYS A 73 1.92 -7.21 3.17
N LEU A 74 0.81 -6.56 3.54
CA LEU A 74 0.83 -5.38 4.38
C LEU A 74 1.52 -5.67 5.72
N LEU A 75 1.15 -6.75 6.42
CA LEU A 75 1.76 -7.14 7.69
C LEU A 75 3.26 -7.44 7.53
N VAL A 76 3.62 -8.32 6.59
CA VAL A 76 5.00 -8.78 6.39
C VAL A 76 5.92 -7.63 5.98
N TYR A 77 5.51 -6.80 5.03
CA TYR A 77 6.34 -5.67 4.60
C TYR A 77 6.38 -4.55 5.63
N SER A 78 5.29 -4.29 6.36
CA SER A 78 5.35 -3.35 7.50
C SER A 78 6.41 -3.77 8.51
N ALA A 79 6.49 -5.07 8.83
CA ALA A 79 7.50 -5.59 9.74
C ALA A 79 8.93 -5.52 9.17
N LEU A 80 9.14 -5.86 7.89
CA LEU A 80 10.46 -5.75 7.26
C LEU A 80 10.96 -4.31 7.20
N PHE A 81 10.11 -3.36 6.79
CA PHE A 81 10.47 -1.94 6.74
C PHE A 81 10.72 -1.37 8.13
N LEU A 82 9.94 -1.77 9.13
CA LEU A 82 10.16 -1.39 10.53
C LEU A 82 11.51 -1.89 11.04
N LEU A 83 11.86 -3.15 10.79
CA LEU A 83 13.17 -3.70 11.18
C LEU A 83 14.33 -3.05 10.42
N ALA A 84 14.11 -2.63 9.17
CA ALA A 84 15.09 -1.85 8.42
C ALA A 84 15.24 -0.42 8.95
N TRP A 85 14.13 0.22 9.30
CA TRP A 85 14.10 1.55 9.92
C TRP A 85 14.84 1.57 11.26
N LEU A 86 14.70 0.51 12.04
CA LEU A 86 15.42 0.33 13.31
C LEU A 86 16.89 -0.10 13.13
N GLY A 87 17.39 -0.12 11.90
CA GLY A 87 18.79 -0.44 11.59
C GLY A 87 19.15 -1.93 11.74
N ARG A 88 18.19 -2.81 12.04
CA ARG A 88 18.46 -4.24 12.19
C ARG A 88 18.61 -4.92 10.83
N PHE A 89 17.72 -4.63 9.89
CA PHE A 89 17.77 -5.23 8.55
C PHE A 89 18.31 -4.26 7.50
N PRO A 90 19.18 -4.72 6.58
CA PRO A 90 19.61 -3.89 5.47
C PRO A 90 18.44 -3.57 4.53
N LEU A 91 18.18 -2.29 4.30
CA LEU A 91 17.09 -1.82 3.44
C LEU A 91 17.15 -2.42 2.03
N TRP A 92 18.34 -2.59 1.47
CA TRP A 92 18.51 -3.15 0.13
C TRP A 92 18.00 -4.60 0.00
N VAL A 93 18.12 -5.42 1.05
CA VAL A 93 17.56 -6.79 1.05
C VAL A 93 16.04 -6.73 1.10
N VAL A 94 15.48 -5.85 1.94
CA VAL A 94 14.02 -5.63 2.03
C VAL A 94 13.45 -5.17 0.69
N LEU A 95 14.15 -4.29 -0.03
CA LEU A 95 13.74 -3.84 -1.36
C LEU A 95 13.77 -4.97 -2.39
N ILE A 96 14.77 -5.86 -2.37
CA ILE A 96 14.80 -7.04 -3.26
C ILE A 96 13.58 -7.94 -3.02
N LEU A 97 13.25 -8.20 -1.75
CA LEU A 97 12.08 -8.99 -1.37
C LEU A 97 10.79 -8.34 -1.92
N LEU A 98 10.64 -7.02 -1.72
CA LEU A 98 9.48 -6.26 -2.17
C LEU A 98 9.33 -6.26 -3.69
N VAL A 99 10.40 -5.93 -4.42
CA VAL A 99 10.39 -5.87 -5.89
C VAL A 99 9.98 -7.21 -6.48
N ARG A 100 10.56 -8.31 -5.98
CA ARG A 100 10.19 -9.65 -6.43
C ARG A 100 8.72 -9.94 -6.14
N GLU A 101 8.22 -9.60 -4.95
CA GLU A 101 6.84 -9.88 -4.58
C GLU A 101 5.83 -9.10 -5.44
N ILE A 102 6.11 -7.82 -5.72
CA ILE A 102 5.32 -7.02 -6.65
C ILE A 102 5.38 -7.66 -8.04
N TYR A 103 6.56 -8.01 -8.54
CA TYR A 103 6.75 -8.64 -9.85
C TYR A 103 5.89 -9.91 -10.03
N VAL A 104 6.00 -10.88 -9.11
CA VAL A 104 5.24 -12.13 -9.19
C VAL A 104 3.74 -11.87 -9.03
N THR A 105 3.34 -10.92 -8.19
CA THR A 105 1.93 -10.55 -8.01
C THR A 105 1.33 -10.01 -9.30
N LEU A 106 2.00 -9.05 -9.94
CA LEU A 106 1.53 -8.44 -11.19
C LEU A 106 1.53 -9.44 -12.34
N HIS A 107 2.56 -10.29 -12.42
CA HIS A 107 2.62 -11.33 -13.44
C HIS A 107 1.49 -12.37 -13.29
N ARG A 108 1.16 -12.77 -12.05
CA ARG A 108 0.01 -13.64 -11.76
C ARG A 108 -1.33 -12.98 -12.11
N ASP A 109 -1.52 -11.71 -11.78
CA ASP A 109 -2.75 -10.98 -12.14
C ASP A 109 -2.91 -10.91 -13.66
N THR A 110 -1.83 -10.62 -14.38
CA THR A 110 -1.84 -10.57 -15.84
C THR A 110 -2.21 -11.92 -16.46
N ALA A 111 -1.68 -13.02 -15.92
CA ALA A 111 -2.05 -14.37 -16.36
C ALA A 111 -3.50 -14.72 -16.04
N LEU A 112 -4.01 -14.33 -14.87
CA LEU A 112 -5.41 -14.54 -14.49
C LEU A 112 -6.38 -13.80 -15.41
N ARG A 113 -6.02 -12.61 -15.89
CA ARG A 113 -6.82 -11.88 -16.90
C ARG A 113 -6.91 -12.62 -18.23
N LYS A 114 -5.93 -13.47 -18.56
CA LYS A 114 -5.97 -14.41 -19.69
C LYS A 114 -6.68 -15.73 -19.36
N LYS A 115 -7.30 -15.85 -18.19
CA LYS A 115 -7.90 -17.08 -17.65
C LYS A 115 -6.89 -18.22 -17.48
N VAL A 116 -5.59 -17.90 -17.37
CA VAL A 116 -4.52 -18.87 -17.09
C VAL A 116 -4.19 -18.82 -15.60
N VAL A 117 -4.53 -19.89 -14.88
CA VAL A 117 -4.25 -19.99 -13.45
C VAL A 117 -2.87 -20.62 -13.24
N ILE A 118 -1.92 -19.83 -12.74
CA ILE A 118 -0.58 -20.31 -12.42
C ILE A 118 -0.58 -20.92 -11.02
N ALA A 119 -0.25 -22.21 -10.93
CA ALA A 119 -0.16 -22.95 -9.68
C ALA A 119 0.97 -22.43 -8.77
N ALA A 120 0.76 -22.51 -7.45
CA ALA A 120 1.75 -22.09 -6.46
C ALA A 120 2.90 -23.11 -6.38
N VAL A 121 4.14 -22.65 -6.56
CA VAL A 121 5.34 -23.49 -6.45
C VAL A 121 5.74 -23.65 -4.98
N TRP A 122 6.24 -24.84 -4.61
CA TRP A 122 6.62 -25.20 -3.24
C TRP A 122 7.72 -24.28 -2.65
N SER A 123 8.66 -23.83 -3.48
CA SER A 123 9.69 -22.86 -3.11
C SER A 123 9.12 -21.54 -2.56
N GLY A 124 7.93 -21.15 -3.02
CA GLY A 124 7.19 -20.00 -2.52
C GLY A 124 6.62 -20.18 -1.09
N LYS A 125 6.41 -21.41 -0.63
CA LYS A 125 6.00 -21.68 0.74
C LYS A 125 7.18 -21.63 1.69
N ILE A 126 8.30 -22.27 1.32
CA ILE A 126 9.53 -22.30 2.12
C ILE A 126 10.04 -20.88 2.34
N LYS A 127 10.13 -20.04 1.28
CA LYS A 127 10.59 -18.65 1.45
C LYS A 127 9.77 -17.90 2.51
N THR A 128 8.46 -18.16 2.58
CA THR A 128 7.54 -17.44 3.46
C THR A 128 7.79 -17.82 4.91
N VAL A 129 7.98 -19.12 5.18
CA VAL A 129 8.33 -19.62 6.53
C VAL A 129 9.68 -19.05 6.97
N VAL A 130 10.68 -19.06 6.11
CA VAL A 130 12.02 -18.52 6.42
C VAL A 130 11.95 -17.01 6.65
N GLN A 131 11.18 -16.28 5.85
CA GLN A 131 11.00 -14.83 5.96
C GLN A 131 10.27 -14.43 7.25
N LEU A 132 9.18 -15.12 7.61
CA LEU A 132 8.49 -14.91 8.89
C LEU A 132 9.40 -15.24 10.07
N SER A 133 10.19 -16.30 9.98
CA SER A 133 11.16 -16.67 11.01
C SER A 133 12.25 -15.60 11.17
N ALA A 134 12.75 -15.03 10.06
CA ALA A 134 13.69 -13.92 10.09
C ALA A 134 13.11 -12.71 10.83
N ILE A 135 11.87 -12.32 10.51
CA ILE A 135 11.18 -11.19 11.14
C ILE A 135 11.04 -11.41 12.65
N ILE A 136 10.54 -12.57 13.07
CA ILE A 136 10.37 -12.91 14.50
C ILE A 136 11.72 -12.89 15.22
N ALA A 137 12.75 -13.51 14.64
CA ALA A 137 14.10 -13.52 15.22
C ALA A 137 14.68 -12.10 15.32
N GLY A 138 14.47 -11.24 14.32
CA GLY A 138 14.90 -9.84 14.33
C GLY A 138 14.22 -9.03 15.43
N MET A 139 12.91 -9.21 15.61
CA MET A 139 12.16 -8.59 16.70
C MET A 139 12.68 -9.05 18.07
N VAL A 140 12.87 -10.35 18.26
CA VAL A 140 13.40 -10.89 19.53
C VAL A 140 14.80 -10.34 19.81
N ASN A 141 15.67 -10.24 18.81
CA ASN A 141 17.01 -9.69 18.98
C ASN A 141 17.02 -8.23 19.42
N ILE A 142 16.10 -7.41 18.92
CA ILE A 142 15.94 -6.03 19.38
C ILE A 142 15.51 -5.99 20.86
N LEU A 143 14.60 -6.87 21.28
CA LEU A 143 14.07 -6.88 22.64
C LEU A 143 15.02 -7.50 23.67
N ALA A 144 15.80 -8.50 23.26
CA ALA A 144 16.62 -9.34 24.12
C ALA A 144 18.14 -9.11 23.94
N PHE A 145 18.56 -7.93 23.46
CA PHE A 145 19.98 -7.56 23.27
C PHE A 145 20.79 -8.60 22.49
N GLU A 146 20.36 -8.90 21.27
CA GLU A 146 21.06 -9.81 20.37
C GLU A 146 21.27 -11.23 20.91
N ARG A 147 20.40 -11.72 21.80
CA ARG A 147 20.49 -13.08 22.38
C ARG A 147 20.56 -14.20 21.33
N LEU A 148 19.98 -14.01 20.14
CA LEU A 148 20.04 -14.97 19.02
C LEU A 148 21.24 -14.71 18.09
N GLY A 149 22.14 -13.80 18.44
CA GLY A 149 23.28 -13.38 17.64
C GLY A 149 22.84 -12.85 16.27
N ARG A 150 23.41 -13.43 15.21
CA ARG A 150 23.15 -13.05 13.80
C ARG A 150 22.17 -13.98 13.07
N LEU A 151 21.46 -14.83 13.81
CA LEU A 151 20.55 -15.83 13.22
C LEU A 151 19.46 -15.19 12.36
N ASP A 152 18.89 -14.07 12.79
CA ASP A 152 17.88 -13.31 12.03
C ASP A 152 18.42 -12.78 10.69
N ILE A 153 19.67 -12.32 10.66
CA ILE A 153 20.34 -11.88 9.43
C ILE A 153 20.58 -13.06 8.50
N TYR A 154 21.05 -14.20 9.00
CA TYR A 154 21.22 -15.40 8.18
C TYR A 154 19.89 -15.89 7.60
N LEU A 155 18.81 -15.87 8.41
CA LEU A 155 17.47 -16.18 7.93
C LEU A 155 16.98 -15.18 6.88
N LEU A 156 17.26 -13.88 7.05
CA LEU A 156 16.90 -12.86 6.07
C LEU A 156 17.61 -13.09 4.72
N TYR A 157 18.92 -13.36 4.73
CA TYR A 157 19.66 -13.68 3.51
C TYR A 157 19.21 -15.00 2.89
N ALA A 158 18.91 -16.02 3.69
CA ALA A 158 18.31 -17.26 3.20
C ALA A 158 16.94 -17.00 2.53
N ALA A 159 16.08 -16.17 3.15
CA ALA A 159 14.81 -15.75 2.56
C ALA A 159 15.02 -14.99 1.25
N MET A 160 16.03 -14.12 1.15
CA MET A 160 16.39 -13.41 -0.08
C MET A 160 16.81 -14.37 -1.19
N ILE A 161 17.72 -15.31 -0.90
CA ILE A 161 18.19 -16.30 -1.88
C ILE A 161 17.02 -17.16 -2.39
N LEU A 162 16.18 -17.67 -1.49
CA LEU A 162 14.97 -18.42 -1.85
C LEU A 162 13.97 -17.58 -2.65
N THR A 163 13.88 -16.28 -2.34
CA THR A 163 12.99 -15.34 -3.05
C THR A 163 13.47 -15.09 -4.47
N ILE A 164 14.77 -14.90 -4.67
CA ILE A 164 15.39 -14.75 -6.00
C ILE A 164 15.22 -16.06 -6.78
N TYR A 165 15.61 -17.20 -6.19
CA TYR A 165 15.48 -18.51 -6.82
C TYR A 165 14.04 -18.78 -7.28
N SER A 166 13.07 -18.59 -6.39
CA SER A 166 11.66 -18.80 -6.73
C SER A 166 11.14 -17.77 -7.73
N GLY A 167 11.68 -16.56 -7.76
CA GLY A 167 11.35 -15.54 -8.76
C GLY A 167 11.86 -15.92 -10.15
N VAL A 168 13.09 -16.40 -10.24
CA VAL A 168 13.71 -16.88 -11.49
C VAL A 168 12.99 -18.14 -11.99
N ASP A 169 12.75 -19.13 -11.14
CA ASP A 169 12.00 -20.34 -11.48
C ASP A 169 10.59 -20.00 -12.00
N TYR A 170 9.92 -19.07 -11.32
CA TYR A 170 8.62 -18.58 -11.75
C TYR A 170 8.69 -17.89 -13.13
N TYR A 171 9.69 -17.05 -13.36
CA TYR A 171 9.86 -16.38 -14.65
C TYR A 171 10.12 -17.39 -15.77
N ILE A 172 11.06 -18.31 -15.61
CA ILE A 172 11.43 -19.29 -16.64
C ILE A 172 10.22 -20.12 -17.06
N LYS A 173 9.43 -20.61 -16.07
CA LYS A 173 8.25 -21.44 -16.33
C LYS A 173 7.09 -20.69 -17.00
N ASN A 174 6.98 -19.38 -16.77
CA ASN A 174 5.81 -18.60 -17.17
C ASN A 174 6.11 -17.50 -18.21
N ARG A 175 7.33 -17.42 -18.73
CA ARG A 175 7.78 -16.36 -19.67
C ARG A 175 6.96 -16.29 -20.96
N THR A 176 6.31 -17.37 -21.36
CA THR A 176 5.50 -17.45 -22.58
C THR A 176 4.05 -17.01 -22.36
N ILE A 177 3.61 -16.91 -21.09
CA ILE A 177 2.22 -16.63 -20.74
C ILE A 177 1.93 -15.13 -20.83
N VAL A 178 2.86 -14.32 -20.34
CA VAL A 178 2.71 -12.86 -20.24
C VAL A 178 3.78 -12.19 -21.09
N THR A 179 3.34 -11.37 -22.04
CA THR A 179 4.26 -10.56 -22.86
C THR A 179 4.74 -9.34 -22.08
N GLY A 180 5.89 -8.78 -22.45
CA GLY A 180 6.44 -7.59 -21.79
C GLY A 180 5.50 -6.37 -21.85
N ARG A 181 4.74 -6.22 -22.95
CA ARG A 181 3.73 -5.16 -23.07
C ARG A 181 2.60 -5.35 -22.05
N GLU A 182 2.04 -6.55 -21.94
CA GLU A 182 0.96 -6.84 -21.01
C GLU A 182 1.40 -6.70 -19.54
N PHE A 183 2.63 -7.11 -19.24
CA PHE A 183 3.21 -6.88 -17.91
C PHE A 183 3.31 -5.38 -17.61
N PHE A 184 3.81 -4.59 -18.56
CA PHE A 184 3.90 -3.14 -18.41
C PHE A 184 2.51 -2.49 -18.26
N ASP A 185 1.51 -2.96 -19.02
CA ASP A 185 0.12 -2.54 -18.90
C ASP A 185 -0.42 -2.82 -17.50
N GLN A 186 -0.09 -3.98 -16.93
CA GLN A 186 -0.48 -4.33 -15.57
C GLN A 186 0.23 -3.48 -14.51
N VAL A 187 1.53 -3.20 -14.68
CA VAL A 187 2.27 -2.25 -13.83
C VAL A 187 1.63 -0.87 -13.87
N SER A 188 1.26 -0.41 -15.07
CA SER A 188 0.60 0.88 -15.28
C SER A 188 -0.75 0.92 -14.57
N ARG A 189 -1.58 -0.13 -14.70
CA ARG A 189 -2.86 -0.25 -13.98
C ARG A 189 -2.67 -0.23 -12.47
N PHE A 190 -1.72 -1.01 -11.97
CA PHE A 190 -1.42 -1.09 -10.53
C PHE A 190 -1.01 0.26 -9.96
N PHE A 191 -0.18 1.01 -10.69
CA PHE A 191 0.24 2.35 -10.29
C PHE A 191 -0.90 3.36 -10.36
N LEU A 192 -1.60 3.47 -11.51
CA LEU A 192 -2.69 4.44 -11.69
C LEU A 192 -3.88 4.23 -10.73
N SER A 193 -4.17 2.97 -10.38
CA SER A 193 -5.21 2.63 -9.40
C SER A 193 -4.74 2.70 -7.94
N LEU A 194 -3.54 3.21 -7.68
CA LEU A 194 -2.93 3.27 -6.35
C LEU A 194 -2.99 1.91 -5.62
N PHE A 195 -2.20 0.95 -6.09
CA PHE A 195 -2.14 -0.39 -5.49
C PHE A 195 -3.50 -1.11 -5.45
N TYR A 196 -4.32 -0.95 -6.50
CA TYR A 196 -5.69 -1.47 -6.65
C TYR A 196 -6.77 -0.81 -5.77
N ILE A 197 -6.47 0.27 -5.03
CA ILE A 197 -7.49 1.04 -4.29
C ILE A 197 -8.59 1.54 -5.24
N GLY A 198 -8.22 1.98 -6.45
CA GLY A 198 -9.17 2.40 -7.47
C GLY A 198 -10.06 1.29 -8.05
N GLN A 199 -9.78 0.02 -7.76
CA GLN A 199 -10.67 -1.08 -8.15
C GLN A 199 -11.77 -1.36 -7.12
N ILE A 200 -11.80 -0.61 -6.01
CA ILE A 200 -12.89 -0.66 -5.04
C ILE A 200 -14.15 -0.07 -5.71
N LYS A 201 -15.17 -0.91 -5.90
CA LYS A 201 -16.41 -0.56 -6.61
C LYS A 201 -17.18 0.63 -6.00
N GLN A 202 -17.00 0.89 -4.71
CA GLN A 202 -17.70 1.95 -3.99
C GLN A 202 -16.76 3.14 -3.81
N ALA A 203 -17.05 4.23 -4.53
CA ALA A 203 -16.35 5.52 -4.43
C ALA A 203 -14.80 5.41 -4.47
N PRO A 204 -14.22 4.88 -5.56
CA PRO A 204 -12.78 4.61 -5.67
C PRO A 204 -11.92 5.84 -5.31
N GLY A 205 -12.36 7.02 -5.72
CA GLY A 205 -11.61 8.23 -5.46
C GLY A 205 -11.72 8.83 -4.06
N THR A 206 -12.82 8.52 -3.39
CA THR A 206 -12.92 8.77 -1.95
C THR A 206 -11.94 7.87 -1.19
N CYS A 207 -11.76 6.61 -1.61
CA CYS A 207 -10.78 5.71 -1.02
C CYS A 207 -9.33 6.21 -1.24
N GLY A 208 -9.01 6.76 -2.41
CA GLY A 208 -7.70 7.35 -2.70
C GLY A 208 -7.34 8.55 -1.84
N SER A 209 -8.21 9.55 -1.84
CA SER A 209 -8.06 10.75 -1.01
C SER A 209 -8.03 10.42 0.49
N LEU A 210 -8.83 9.45 0.94
CA LEU A 210 -8.78 8.97 2.32
C LEU A 210 -7.44 8.29 2.64
N ALA A 211 -6.91 7.49 1.73
CA ALA A 211 -5.59 6.86 1.89
C ALA A 211 -4.48 7.91 2.03
N ALA A 212 -4.54 9.01 1.26
CA ALA A 212 -3.62 10.14 1.41
C ALA A 212 -3.74 10.81 2.79
N ALA A 213 -4.97 11.06 3.27
CA ALA A 213 -5.21 11.66 4.59
C ALA A 213 -4.69 10.78 5.74
N ILE A 214 -4.93 9.46 5.68
CA ILE A 214 -4.40 8.49 6.65
C ILE A 214 -2.87 8.49 6.61
N LEU A 215 -2.28 8.38 5.43
CA LEU A 215 -0.82 8.36 5.26
C LEU A 215 -0.19 9.65 5.79
N TRP A 216 -0.79 10.80 5.51
CA TRP A 216 -0.34 12.09 6.02
C TRP A 216 -0.37 12.14 7.55
N PHE A 217 -1.50 11.79 8.17
CA PHE A 217 -1.70 11.91 9.61
C PHE A 217 -0.72 11.05 10.42
N PHE A 218 -0.47 9.81 9.98
CA PHE A 218 0.38 8.87 10.70
C PHE A 218 1.86 8.98 10.34
N TRP A 219 2.20 9.32 9.10
CA TRP A 219 3.58 9.29 8.60
C TRP A 219 4.00 10.60 7.92
N GLY A 220 3.18 11.13 7.01
CA GLY A 220 3.56 12.22 6.12
C GLY A 220 3.98 13.51 6.82
N VAL A 221 3.33 13.88 7.92
CA VAL A 221 3.71 15.06 8.73
C VAL A 221 5.19 15.02 9.15
N PHE A 222 5.72 13.84 9.47
CA PHE A 222 7.11 13.69 9.93
C PHE A 222 8.12 13.64 8.78
N HIS A 223 7.65 13.46 7.54
CA HIS A 223 8.47 13.19 6.36
C HIS A 223 8.16 14.14 5.20
N VAL A 224 7.84 15.40 5.52
CA VAL A 224 7.53 16.46 4.55
C VAL A 224 8.61 16.57 3.47
N GLY A 225 9.89 16.55 3.86
CA GLY A 225 11.01 16.60 2.92
C GLY A 225 11.02 15.44 1.93
N THR A 226 10.73 14.22 2.39
CA THR A 226 10.64 13.03 1.52
C THR A 226 9.43 13.13 0.58
N LEU A 227 8.28 13.54 1.09
CA LEU A 227 7.06 13.71 0.30
C LEU A 227 7.20 14.80 -0.77
N ALA A 228 7.93 15.88 -0.49
CA ALA A 228 8.19 16.95 -1.44
C ALA A 228 8.92 16.48 -2.71
N TRP A 229 9.71 15.40 -2.62
CA TRP A 229 10.36 14.78 -3.78
C TRP A 229 9.51 13.69 -4.43
N ILE A 230 8.82 12.89 -3.61
CA ILE A 230 8.02 11.75 -4.11
C ILE A 230 6.78 12.23 -4.87
N LEU A 231 6.04 13.20 -4.35
CA LEU A 231 4.75 13.60 -4.92
C LEU A 231 4.86 14.19 -6.34
N PRO A 232 5.82 15.09 -6.66
CA PRO A 232 6.03 15.53 -8.04
C PRO A 232 6.41 14.39 -8.98
N PHE A 233 7.23 13.44 -8.51
CA PHE A 233 7.58 12.26 -9.29
C PHE A 233 6.35 11.38 -9.57
N LEU A 234 5.51 11.11 -8.57
CA LEU A 234 4.27 10.37 -8.73
C LEU A 234 3.30 11.08 -9.68
N PHE A 235 3.20 12.41 -9.60
CA PHE A 235 2.38 13.20 -10.50
C PHE A 235 2.85 13.10 -11.96
N ILE A 236 4.15 13.31 -12.21
CA ILE A 236 4.74 13.19 -13.55
C ILE A 236 4.57 11.77 -14.09
N ALA A 237 4.85 10.75 -13.28
CA ALA A 237 4.64 9.36 -13.66
C ALA A 237 3.17 9.08 -14.00
N GLY A 238 2.24 9.59 -13.20
CA GLY A 238 0.81 9.51 -13.46
C GLY A 238 0.43 10.18 -14.78
N LEU A 239 0.90 11.40 -15.04
CA LEU A 239 0.65 12.13 -16.30
C LEU A 239 1.14 11.34 -17.52
N LEU A 240 2.36 10.80 -17.45
CA LEU A 240 2.94 9.99 -18.53
C LEU A 240 2.13 8.70 -18.79
N LEU A 241 1.68 8.05 -17.72
CA LEU A 241 0.90 6.81 -17.80
C LEU A 241 -0.58 7.07 -18.16
N SER A 242 -1.12 8.26 -17.87
CA SER A 242 -2.51 8.64 -18.14
C SER A 242 -2.85 8.56 -19.63
N ASN A 243 -1.87 8.79 -20.52
CA ASN A 243 -2.04 8.63 -21.96
C ASN A 243 -2.41 7.20 -22.37
N ARG A 244 -2.03 6.20 -21.55
CA ARG A 244 -2.36 4.79 -21.77
C ARG A 244 -3.63 4.36 -21.05
N SER A 245 -4.20 5.17 -20.16
CA SER A 245 -5.30 4.77 -19.28
C SER A 245 -6.56 4.32 -20.05
N LYS A 246 -6.92 4.99 -21.15
CA LYS A 246 -8.06 4.63 -21.99
C LYS A 246 -7.94 3.22 -22.59
N ALA A 247 -6.72 2.79 -22.94
CA ALA A 247 -6.47 1.43 -23.44
C ALA A 247 -6.46 0.40 -22.31
N LEU A 248 -6.08 0.81 -21.10
CA LEU A 248 -5.95 -0.06 -19.94
C LEU A 248 -7.29 -0.34 -19.24
N PHE A 249 -8.13 0.68 -19.10
CA PHE A 249 -9.37 0.63 -18.32
C PHE A 249 -10.63 0.74 -19.20
N GLY A 250 -10.50 1.03 -20.50
CA GLY A 250 -11.67 1.38 -21.32
C GLY A 250 -12.23 2.76 -20.92
N ARG A 251 -13.22 3.26 -21.67
CA ARG A 251 -13.84 4.57 -21.36
C ARG A 251 -14.73 4.52 -20.11
N GLU A 252 -15.26 3.35 -19.76
CA GLU A 252 -16.22 3.18 -18.67
C GLU A 252 -15.54 3.03 -17.29
N ASP A 253 -14.32 2.47 -17.20
CA ASP A 253 -13.62 2.30 -15.91
C ASP A 253 -12.63 3.44 -15.60
N ALA A 254 -12.79 4.62 -16.19
CA ALA A 254 -11.92 5.78 -15.94
C ALA A 254 -11.90 6.20 -14.46
N SER A 255 -12.98 5.94 -13.71
CA SER A 255 -13.06 6.16 -12.26
C SER A 255 -12.10 5.29 -11.43
N SER A 256 -11.45 4.31 -12.04
CA SER A 256 -10.45 3.47 -11.37
C SER A 256 -9.07 4.14 -11.27
N ILE A 257 -8.88 5.29 -11.93
CA ILE A 257 -7.69 6.12 -11.78
C ILE A 257 -7.90 6.96 -10.52
N VAL A 258 -6.99 6.81 -9.57
CA VAL A 258 -7.09 7.40 -8.23
C VAL A 258 -5.76 8.05 -7.80
N MET A 259 -4.72 7.90 -8.62
CA MET A 259 -3.39 8.46 -8.36
C MET A 259 -3.40 9.99 -8.36
N ASP A 260 -4.18 10.61 -9.25
CA ASP A 260 -4.45 12.05 -9.28
C ASP A 260 -5.06 12.55 -7.98
N GLU A 261 -6.15 11.94 -7.53
CA GLU A 261 -6.82 12.33 -6.29
C GLU A 261 -5.92 12.12 -5.07
N PHE A 262 -5.14 11.03 -5.05
CA PHE A 262 -4.18 10.75 -4.00
C PHE A 262 -3.10 11.82 -3.92
N VAL A 263 -2.48 12.19 -5.04
CA VAL A 263 -1.39 13.19 -5.05
C VAL A 263 -1.95 14.59 -4.79
N ALA A 264 -3.09 14.96 -5.38
CA ALA A 264 -3.70 16.29 -5.21
C ALA A 264 -4.15 16.55 -3.77
N GLN A 265 -4.68 15.52 -3.08
CA GLN A 265 -5.08 15.60 -1.69
C GLN A 265 -3.93 16.00 -0.75
N PHE A 266 -2.66 15.74 -1.09
CA PHE A 266 -1.53 16.16 -0.25
C PHE A 266 -1.36 17.68 -0.18
N ILE A 267 -1.79 18.45 -1.19
CA ILE A 267 -1.66 19.90 -1.21
C ILE A 267 -2.36 20.56 0.00
N PRO A 268 -3.67 20.35 0.23
CA PRO A 268 -4.32 20.87 1.44
C PRO A 268 -3.85 20.20 2.73
N LEU A 269 -3.35 18.96 2.67
CA LEU A 269 -2.82 18.27 3.86
C LEU A 269 -1.52 18.89 4.38
N PHE A 270 -0.60 19.28 3.48
CA PHE A 270 0.63 20.00 3.87
C PHE A 270 0.32 21.24 4.71
N LEU A 271 -0.74 21.95 4.34
CA LEU A 271 -1.18 23.16 5.03
C LEU A 271 -1.86 22.85 6.36
N ALA A 272 -2.67 21.78 6.42
CA ALA A 272 -3.38 21.34 7.62
C ALA A 272 -2.45 20.95 8.79
N GLY A 273 -1.25 20.42 8.51
CA GLY A 273 -0.33 19.95 9.54
C GLY A 273 -0.90 18.75 10.33
N ARG A 274 -0.76 18.75 11.66
CA ARG A 274 -1.26 17.66 12.54
C ARG A 274 -2.68 17.86 13.07
N ASN A 275 -3.29 19.01 12.81
CA ASN A 275 -4.61 19.29 13.38
C ASN A 275 -5.65 18.38 12.72
N LEU A 276 -6.25 17.49 13.51
CA LEU A 276 -7.21 16.48 13.05
C LEU A 276 -8.41 17.12 12.33
N TRP A 277 -8.89 18.26 12.83
CA TRP A 277 -10.00 18.99 12.22
C TRP A 277 -9.62 19.57 10.86
N LEU A 278 -8.41 20.12 10.73
CA LEU A 278 -7.93 20.62 9.45
C LEU A 278 -7.65 19.48 8.47
N VAL A 279 -7.14 18.32 8.92
CA VAL A 279 -6.96 17.14 8.06
C VAL A 279 -8.31 16.63 7.55
N GLY A 280 -9.32 16.54 8.42
CA GLY A 280 -10.69 16.18 8.04
C GLY A 280 -11.31 17.19 7.08
N ALA A 281 -11.15 18.49 7.35
CA ALA A 281 -11.60 19.55 6.46
C ALA A 281 -10.90 19.51 5.10
N SER A 282 -9.58 19.25 5.06
CA SER A 282 -8.81 19.11 3.83
C SER A 282 -9.34 17.98 2.95
N PHE A 283 -9.78 16.88 3.55
CA PHE A 283 -10.41 15.76 2.82
C PHE A 283 -11.80 16.15 2.28
N LEU A 284 -12.66 16.72 3.13
CA LEU A 284 -14.04 17.07 2.75
C LEU A 284 -14.09 18.17 1.68
N ILE A 285 -13.31 19.24 1.86
CA ILE A 285 -13.27 20.37 0.93
C ILE A 285 -12.69 19.94 -0.41
N PHE A 286 -11.62 19.13 -0.39
CA PHE A 286 -11.05 18.57 -1.61
C PHE A 286 -12.08 17.75 -2.40
N ARG A 287 -12.77 16.82 -1.74
CA ARG A 287 -13.82 16.04 -2.41
C ARG A 287 -14.96 16.90 -2.92
N ALA A 288 -15.35 17.94 -2.19
CA ALA A 288 -16.37 18.86 -2.63
C ALA A 288 -15.94 19.59 -3.91
N PHE A 289 -14.71 20.09 -3.99
CA PHE A 289 -14.19 20.78 -5.18
C PHE A 289 -13.92 19.86 -6.35
N ASP A 290 -13.48 18.63 -6.11
CA ASP A 290 -13.29 17.61 -7.13
C ASP A 290 -14.62 17.21 -7.80
N ILE A 291 -15.67 17.04 -6.99
CA ILE A 291 -17.02 16.66 -7.50
C ILE A 291 -17.72 17.86 -8.15
N TRP A 292 -17.63 19.05 -7.54
CA TRP A 292 -18.35 20.24 -8.01
C TRP A 292 -17.65 20.96 -9.16
N LYS A 293 -16.32 20.83 -9.26
CA LYS A 293 -15.45 21.49 -10.24
C LYS A 293 -15.74 22.99 -10.43
N PRO A 294 -15.66 23.82 -9.37
CA PRO A 294 -15.88 25.26 -9.52
C PRO A 294 -14.74 25.91 -10.32
N PHE A 295 -15.02 27.03 -10.98
CA PHE A 295 -13.98 27.80 -11.68
C PHE A 295 -12.85 28.18 -10.70
N PRO A 296 -11.56 27.98 -11.03
CA PRO A 296 -10.98 27.61 -12.34
C PRO A 296 -10.78 26.11 -12.63
N VAL A 297 -11.22 25.17 -11.77
CA VAL A 297 -11.00 23.72 -11.97
C VAL A 297 -11.55 23.22 -13.30
N SER A 298 -12.78 23.59 -13.64
CA SER A 298 -13.44 23.15 -14.87
C SER A 298 -12.78 23.66 -16.17
N LEU A 299 -11.67 24.40 -16.11
CA LEU A 299 -10.92 24.82 -17.29
C LEU A 299 -10.22 23.64 -17.97
N PHE A 300 -9.74 22.64 -17.20
CA PHE A 300 -8.98 21.51 -17.76
C PHE A 300 -9.89 20.37 -18.26
N ASP A 301 -11.17 20.34 -17.87
CA ASP A 301 -12.23 19.49 -18.48
C ASP A 301 -12.30 19.61 -20.02
N LYS A 302 -11.86 20.73 -20.59
CA LYS A 302 -11.77 20.92 -22.05
C LYS A 302 -10.78 19.96 -22.71
N MET A 303 -9.79 19.48 -21.96
CA MET A 303 -8.82 18.49 -22.41
C MET A 303 -9.41 17.09 -22.19
N LYS A 304 -10.04 16.52 -23.23
CA LYS A 304 -10.67 15.18 -23.17
C LYS A 304 -9.65 14.02 -23.16
N ASN A 305 -8.51 14.16 -22.49
CA ASN A 305 -7.46 13.15 -22.33
C ASN A 305 -7.19 12.87 -20.84
N GLY A 306 -6.44 11.78 -20.54
CA GLY A 306 -6.16 11.40 -19.15
C GLY A 306 -5.37 12.47 -18.38
N ALA A 307 -4.59 13.30 -19.08
CA ALA A 307 -3.85 14.40 -18.48
C ALA A 307 -4.77 15.53 -17.98
N GLY A 308 -5.87 15.82 -18.69
CA GLY A 308 -6.86 16.81 -18.28
C GLY A 308 -7.51 16.48 -16.94
N ILE A 309 -7.88 15.21 -16.75
CA ILE A 309 -8.46 14.70 -15.49
C ILE A 309 -7.48 14.93 -14.33
N MET A 310 -6.23 14.52 -14.49
CA MET A 310 -5.22 14.72 -13.43
C MET A 310 -4.95 16.18 -13.10
N LEU A 311 -5.10 17.09 -14.08
CA LEU A 311 -4.91 18.53 -13.89
C LEU A 311 -6.12 19.17 -13.19
N ASP A 312 -7.34 18.70 -13.47
CA ASP A 312 -8.55 19.13 -12.75
C ASP A 312 -8.39 18.86 -11.25
N ASP A 313 -8.02 17.63 -10.88
CA ASP A 313 -7.86 17.22 -9.48
C ASP A 313 -6.76 18.02 -8.79
N MET A 314 -5.65 18.28 -9.48
CA MET A 314 -4.59 19.16 -8.98
C MET A 314 -5.09 20.58 -8.72
N ALA A 315 -5.89 21.14 -9.63
CA ALA A 315 -6.49 22.46 -9.44
C ALA A 315 -7.46 22.45 -8.23
N ALA A 316 -8.24 21.38 -8.06
CA ALA A 316 -9.10 21.21 -6.89
C ALA A 316 -8.28 21.13 -5.59
N GLY A 317 -7.13 20.45 -5.62
CA GLY A 317 -6.16 20.39 -4.53
C GLY A 317 -5.61 21.76 -4.15
N VAL A 318 -5.21 22.57 -5.13
CA VAL A 318 -4.71 23.94 -4.90
C VAL A 318 -5.79 24.84 -4.30
N MET A 319 -7.01 24.82 -4.84
CA MET A 319 -8.12 25.62 -4.28
C MET A 319 -8.45 25.19 -2.85
N SER A 320 -8.48 23.88 -2.60
CA SER A 320 -8.70 23.35 -1.25
C SER A 320 -7.61 23.80 -0.30
N GLY A 321 -6.36 23.81 -0.77
CA GLY A 321 -5.22 24.33 -0.02
C GLY A 321 -5.40 25.80 0.36
N ALA A 322 -5.86 26.64 -0.57
CA ALA A 322 -6.13 28.05 -0.28
C ALA A 322 -7.20 28.22 0.82
N VAL A 323 -8.28 27.45 0.77
CA VAL A 323 -9.32 27.47 1.81
C VAL A 323 -8.77 27.02 3.17
N ILE A 324 -8.00 25.93 3.19
CA ILE A 324 -7.38 25.40 4.41
C ILE A 324 -6.37 26.38 5.00
N PHE A 325 -5.62 27.10 4.16
CA PHE A 325 -4.73 28.15 4.61
C PHE A 325 -5.50 29.25 5.36
N VAL A 326 -6.61 29.73 4.80
CA VAL A 326 -7.46 30.75 5.44
C VAL A 326 -8.05 30.22 6.76
N LEU A 327 -8.61 29.01 6.76
CA LEU A 327 -9.16 28.39 7.97
C LEU A 327 -8.10 28.25 9.07
N LYS A 328 -6.88 27.85 8.70
CA LYS A 328 -5.76 27.73 9.65
C LYS A 328 -5.39 29.08 10.26
N GLN A 329 -5.38 30.16 9.47
CA GLN A 329 -5.15 31.50 10.01
C GLN A 329 -6.24 31.88 11.01
N LEU A 330 -7.52 31.71 10.65
CA LEU A 330 -8.65 32.02 11.54
C LEU A 330 -8.57 31.27 12.87
N ILE A 331 -8.21 29.99 12.85
CA ILE A 331 -8.04 29.18 14.08
C ILE A 331 -6.87 29.67 14.92
N ASN A 332 -5.76 30.10 14.31
CA ASN A 332 -4.60 30.61 15.06
C ASN A 332 -4.84 31.99 15.69
N PHE A 333 -5.84 32.74 15.21
CA PHE A 333 -6.23 34.04 15.76
C PHE A 333 -7.31 33.95 16.86
N ALA A 334 -7.95 32.80 17.03
CA ALA A 334 -9.04 32.56 18.00
C ALA A 334 -8.52 31.89 19.28
#